data_AF-A0A972GHQ7-F1
#
_entry.id   AF-A0A972GHQ7-F1
#
_cell.length_a   1.000
_cell.length_b   1.000
_cell.length_c   1.000
_cell.angle_alpha   90.00
_cell.angle_beta   90.00
_cell.angle_gamma   90.00
#
_symmetry.space_group_name_H-M   'P 1'
#
loop_
_entity.id
_entity.type
_entity.pdbx_description
1 polymer ?
#
loop_
_entity_poly.entity_id
_entity_poly.type
_entity_poly.pdbx_seq_one_letter_code
_entity_poly.pdbx_strand_id
1 'polypeptide(L)' 'VYAALAGYNAGPGRAIDWLSLSGGDPDRFMATITISSTQLYVQLIYNNYAMYRQLYGVDT' A
#
# COMPACT_ATOMS: atom_id res chain seq x y z
N VAL A 1 -1.86 -5.23 -4.18
CA VAL A 1 -0.53 -4.88 -3.63
C VAL A 1 -0.64 -4.05 -2.34
N TYR A 2 -1.43 -2.96 -2.31
CA TYR A 2 -1.57 -2.11 -1.12
C TYR A 2 -1.95 -2.87 0.17
N ALA A 3 -2.96 -3.74 0.11
CA ALA A 3 -3.35 -4.57 1.25
C ALA A 3 -2.24 -5.53 1.72
N ALA A 4 -1.43 -6.07 0.81
CA ALA A 4 -0.31 -6.94 1.19
C ALA A 4 0.78 -6.15 1.93
N LEU A 5 1.13 -4.95 1.44
CA LEU A 5 2.10 -4.07 2.12
C LEU A 5 1.58 -3.60 3.48
N ALA A 6 0.32 -3.19 3.56
CA ALA A 6 -0.32 -2.83 4.81
C ALA A 6 -0.35 -4.03 5.80
N GLY A 7 -0.63 -5.23 5.29
CA GLY A 7 -0.67 -6.46 6.08
C GLY A 7 0.72 -6.88 6.60
N TYR A 8 1.77 -6.62 5.83
CA TYR A 8 3.15 -6.82 6.28
C TYR A 8 3.51 -5.91 7.45
N ASN A 9 3.08 -4.65 7.43
CA ASN A 9 3.42 -3.66 8.47
C ASN A 9 2.48 -3.70 9.70
N ALA A 10 1.18 -3.90 9.51
CA ALA A 10 0.15 -3.78 10.55
C ALA A 10 -0.60 -5.09 10.85
N GLY A 11 -0.24 -6.18 10.16
CA GLY A 11 -0.87 -7.49 10.26
C GLY A 11 -1.99 -7.70 9.23
N PRO A 12 -2.19 -8.94 8.75
CA PRO A 12 -3.14 -9.26 7.68
C PRO A 12 -4.60 -8.97 8.06
N GLY A 13 -5.00 -9.14 9.32
CA GLY A 13 -6.38 -8.86 9.77
C GLY A 13 -6.80 -7.41 9.50
N ARG A 14 -5.99 -6.44 9.93
CA ARG A 14 -6.25 -5.02 9.68
C ARG A 14 -6.30 -4.70 8.19
N ALA A 15 -5.40 -5.30 7.41
CA ALA A 15 -5.37 -5.09 5.97
C ALA A 15 -6.61 -5.63 5.25
N ILE A 16 -7.13 -6.78 5.69
CA ILE A 16 -8.40 -7.33 5.19
C ILE A 16 -9.57 -6.40 5.53
N ASP A 17 -9.63 -5.90 6.77
CA ASP A 17 -10.68 -4.97 7.20
C ASP A 17 -10.67 -3.67 6.37
N TRP A 18 -9.51 -3.05 6.20
CA TRP A 18 -9.34 -1.84 5.37
C TRP A 18 -9.70 -2.11 3.91
N LEU A 19 -9.32 -3.27 3.35
CA LEU A 19 -9.68 -3.65 1.98
C LEU A 19 -11.18 -3.85 1.79
N SER A 20 -11.84 -4.44 2.79
CA SER A 20 -13.30 -4.58 2.78
C SER A 20 -13.98 -3.22 2.83
N LEU A 21 -13.51 -2.31 3.69
CA LEU A 21 -14.06 -0.95 3.82
C LEU A 21 -13.85 -0.11 2.55
N SER A 22 -12.74 -0.31 1.84
CA SER A 22 -12.43 0.44 0.63
C SER A 22 -13.25 0.00 -0.59
N GLY A 23 -13.90 -1.18 -0.53
CA GLY A 23 -14.55 -1.79 -1.68
C GLY A 23 -13.56 -2.24 -2.76
N GLY A 24 -12.30 -2.50 -2.38
CA GLY A 24 -11.23 -2.89 -3.31
C GLY A 24 -10.59 -1.73 -4.09
N ASP A 25 -11.12 -0.51 -3.98
CA ASP A 25 -10.54 0.67 -4.61
C ASP A 25 -9.23 1.09 -3.91
N PRO A 26 -8.11 1.25 -4.64
CA PRO A 26 -6.81 1.60 -4.06
C PRO A 26 -6.74 2.96 -3.37
N ASP A 27 -7.41 3.98 -3.92
CA ASP A 27 -7.37 5.33 -3.36
C ASP A 27 -8.20 5.38 -2.09
N ARG A 28 -9.37 4.74 -2.11
CA ARG A 28 -10.17 4.52 -0.91
C ARG A 28 -9.41 3.67 0.09
N PHE A 29 -8.67 2.66 -0.34
CA PHE A 29 -7.89 1.80 0.55
C PHE A 29 -6.89 2.63 1.34
N MET A 30 -6.14 3.50 0.67
CA MET A 30 -5.21 4.40 1.35
C MET A 30 -5.90 5.30 2.36
N ALA A 31 -7.10 5.81 2.06
CA ALA A 31 -7.90 6.62 2.99
C ALA A 31 -8.47 5.83 4.18
N THR A 32 -8.67 4.51 4.05
CA THR A 32 -9.20 3.65 5.12
C THR A 32 -8.15 3.21 6.15
N ILE A 33 -6.84 3.31 5.83
CA ILE A 33 -5.77 2.97 6.78
C ILE A 33 -5.78 3.95 7.94
N THR A 34 -6.17 3.48 9.12
CA THR A 34 -6.31 4.31 10.33
C THR A 34 -5.01 4.54 11.09
N ILE A 35 -3.95 3.79 10.75
CA ILE A 35 -2.63 3.91 11.37
C ILE A 35 -1.75 4.78 10.46
N SER A 36 -1.44 6.00 10.90
CA SER A 36 -0.68 6.98 10.10
C SER A 36 0.71 6.46 9.69
N SER A 37 1.41 5.73 10.56
CA SER A 37 2.71 5.13 10.22
C SER A 37 2.60 4.04 9.16
N THR A 38 1.54 3.23 9.18
CA THR A 38 1.27 2.23 8.14
C THR A 38 0.89 2.88 6.82
N GLN A 39 0.08 3.94 6.86
CA GLN A 39 -0.28 4.70 5.67
C GLN A 39 0.99 5.30 5.00
N LEU A 40 1.85 5.94 5.80
CA LEU A 40 3.14 6.46 5.34
C LEU A 40 4.06 5.36 4.81
N TYR A 41 4.13 4.21 5.50
CA TYR A 41 4.91 3.06 5.06
C TYR A 41 4.51 2.61 3.65
N VAL A 42 3.21 2.44 3.39
CA VAL A 42 2.70 2.02 2.07
C VAL A 42 3.04 3.07 0.99
N GLN A 43 2.87 4.36 1.29
CA GLN A 43 3.22 5.46 0.37
C GLN A 43 4.71 5.44 0.01
N LEU A 44 5.59 5.33 1.00
CA LEU A 44 7.04 5.33 0.77
C LEU A 44 7.51 4.13 -0.05
N ILE A 45 6.99 2.92 0.23
CA ILE A 45 7.34 1.73 -0.56
C ILE A 45 6.91 1.91 -2.02
N TYR A 46 5.71 2.45 -2.27
CA TYR A 46 5.24 2.68 -3.63
C TYR A 46 6.06 3.73 -4.38
N ASN A 47 6.37 4.85 -3.72
CA ASN A 47 7.22 5.89 -4.29
C ASN A 47 8.62 5.36 -4.63
N ASN A 48 9.21 4.59 -3.71
CA ASN A 48 10.50 3.96 -3.95
C ASN A 48 10.42 2.95 -5.10
N TYR A 49 9.39 2.12 -5.16
CA TYR A 49 9.17 1.19 -6.26
C TYR A 49 9.09 1.93 -7.61
N ALA A 50 8.33 3.01 -7.69
CA ALA A 50 8.24 3.84 -8.90
C ALA A 50 9.60 4.44 -9.30
N MET A 51 10.37 4.97 -8.33
CA MET A 51 11.72 5.47 -8.57
C MET A 51 12.67 4.37 -9.05
N TYR A 52 12.66 3.20 -8.42
CA TYR A 52 13.48 2.06 -8.85
C TYR A 52 13.09 1.58 -10.25
N ARG A 53 11.81 1.58 -10.59
CA ARG A 53 11.31 1.29 -11.94
C ARG A 53 11.79 2.33 -12.96
N GLN A 54 11.87 3.61 -12.59
CA GLN A 54 12.41 4.62 -13.48
C GLN A 54 13.93 4.48 -13.68
N LEU A 55 14.66 4.14 -12.63
CA LEU A 55 16.13 4.03 -12.69
C LEU A 55 16.60 2.73 -13.37
N TYR A 56 15.87 1.64 -13.17
CA TYR A 56 16.31 0.29 -13.54
C TYR A 56 15.28 -0.50 -14.34
N GLY A 57 14.11 0.07 -14.63
CA GLY A 57 13.13 -0.55 -15.51
C GLY A 57 13.68 -0.55 -16.93
N VAL A 58 14.24 -1.68 -17.34
CA VAL A 58 14.53 -1.92 -18.75
C VAL A 58 13.17 -2.08 -19.43
N ASP A 59 12.85 -1.19 -20.37
CA ASP A 59 11.70 -1.38 -21.26
C ASP A 59 11.90 -2.71 -22.01
N THR A 60 11.13 -3.73 -21.63
CA THR A 60 10.97 -4.96 -22.42
C THR A 60 9.76 -4.84 -23.31
#